data_AF-A0A0G2IB10-F1
#
_entry.id   AF-A0A0G2IB10-F1
#
_cell.length_a   1.000
_cell.length_b   1.000
_cell.length_c   1.000
_cell.angle_alpha   90.00
_cell.angle_beta   90.00
_cell.angle_gamma   90.00
#
_symmetry.space_group_name_H-M   'P 1'
#
loop_
_entity.id
_entity.type
_entity.pdbx_description
1 polymer ?
#
loop_
_entity_poly.entity_id
_entity_poly.type
_entity_poly.pdbx_seq_one_letter_code
_entity_poly.pdbx_strand_id
1 'polypeptide(L)'
;MSSLFQKGCEGNKSDKKNGGDEEEEEDYMSMTIAEPPKPQGRRETYSEMRRRKQREAEAKSRIPSKAEIAAAEAARREAALSTSSLDPSNKGFQMMAKLGFKPGTALGKDRSPQYPSGVDEWNRRLTEPLNVVVKEDRGGIGMDSQKKRKIREQVELETKRVKAEEGDFRERVRREREERRTEALFTTAQKVAERLDGEESEQVDDGQDQREDSPKGLAQQKPKSDSPPPSPSATPTSAKRHTKPTSQINILYRGLIRAREENLRNQQARRGLYQSLSAKNPTLIPNLENLPTYNETELDPDDRLALGRTAEGDVLEVELEEDEDEELQEFNALSAQERLSRVVLYLREKYRYCFWCKYRYETEEMEGCPGLTEDDHD
;
A
#
# COMPACT_ATOMS: atom_id res chain seq x y z
N MET A 1 -35.81 3.59 -69.11
CA MET A 1 -35.90 2.39 -69.96
C MET A 1 -34.96 1.34 -69.38
N SER A 2 -35.55 0.18 -69.07
CA SER A 2 -35.02 -1.19 -68.84
C SER A 2 -33.50 -1.38 -68.80
N SER A 3 -32.90 -2.21 -67.95
CA SER A 3 -33.34 -3.52 -67.46
C SER A 3 -32.53 -3.97 -66.24
N LEU A 4 -33.17 -4.78 -65.38
CA LEU A 4 -32.53 -5.69 -64.43
C LEU A 4 -31.47 -6.58 -65.12
N PHE A 5 -30.37 -6.90 -64.43
CA PHE A 5 -29.79 -8.24 -64.47
C PHE A 5 -29.07 -8.58 -63.15
N GLN A 6 -29.40 -9.76 -62.64
CA GLN A 6 -28.92 -10.39 -61.42
C GLN A 6 -27.70 -11.30 -61.70
N LYS A 7 -26.98 -11.62 -60.61
CA LYS A 7 -26.07 -12.78 -60.35
C LYS A 7 -24.56 -12.55 -60.47
N GLY A 8 -23.86 -13.04 -59.44
CA GLY A 8 -22.45 -13.42 -59.50
C GLY A 8 -21.77 -13.41 -58.13
N CYS A 9 -21.90 -14.47 -57.34
CA CYS A 9 -20.96 -14.80 -56.26
C CYS A 9 -19.72 -15.43 -56.89
N GLU A 10 -18.54 -14.85 -56.68
CA GLU A 10 -17.27 -15.55 -56.84
C GLU A 10 -16.33 -15.10 -55.72
N GLY A 11 -15.90 -16.07 -54.91
CA GLY A 11 -14.82 -15.88 -53.96
C GLY A 11 -13.48 -15.98 -54.67
N ASN A 12 -12.50 -15.21 -54.20
CA ASN A 12 -11.10 -15.55 -54.41
C ASN A 12 -10.27 -15.13 -53.19
N LYS A 13 -9.51 -16.11 -52.70
CA LYS A 13 -8.47 -16.01 -51.66
C LYS A 13 -7.19 -15.42 -52.28
N SER A 14 -6.63 -14.42 -51.62
CA SER A 14 -5.20 -14.16 -51.33
C SER A 14 -5.16 -12.70 -50.80
N ASP A 15 -4.41 -12.29 -49.80
CA ASP A 15 -3.04 -12.61 -49.46
C ASP A 15 -2.79 -12.42 -47.95
N LYS A 16 -1.98 -13.32 -47.40
CA LYS A 16 -1.42 -13.24 -46.06
C LYS A 16 -0.01 -12.69 -46.20
N LYS A 17 0.26 -11.48 -45.68
CA LYS A 17 1.64 -10.98 -45.47
C LYS A 17 1.72 -9.98 -44.30
N ASN A 18 2.06 -10.55 -43.15
CA ASN A 18 3.09 -10.17 -42.18
C ASN A 18 3.33 -8.71 -41.75
N GLY A 19 3.44 -8.55 -40.42
CA GLY A 19 4.16 -7.47 -39.72
C GLY A 19 3.30 -6.87 -38.61
N GLY A 20 3.63 -6.90 -37.32
CA GLY A 20 4.77 -7.43 -36.57
C GLY A 20 4.41 -7.22 -35.10
N ASP A 21 4.76 -8.17 -34.24
CA ASP A 21 4.56 -8.07 -32.80
C ASP A 21 5.52 -7.00 -32.24
N GLU A 22 4.96 -5.89 -31.75
CA GLU A 22 5.62 -4.97 -30.83
C GLU A 22 4.76 -4.92 -29.57
N GLU A 23 5.06 -5.86 -28.66
CA GLU A 23 4.71 -5.79 -27.25
C GLU A 23 5.49 -4.61 -26.63
N GLU A 24 5.02 -3.39 -26.82
CA GLU A 24 5.46 -2.24 -26.03
C GLU A 24 4.42 -1.95 -24.93
N GLU A 25 4.67 -2.57 -23.77
CA GLU A 25 4.36 -2.08 -22.43
C GLU A 25 3.09 -1.21 -22.31
N GLU A 26 1.92 -1.86 -22.43
CA GLU A 26 0.66 -1.26 -22.01
C GLU A 26 0.70 -0.95 -20.50
N ASP A 27 0.95 0.33 -20.21
CA ASP A 27 0.96 0.99 -18.91
C ASP A 27 -0.05 0.38 -17.91
N TYR A 28 0.48 -0.49 -17.07
CA TYR A 28 -0.25 -1.31 -16.08
C TYR A 28 -0.99 -0.48 -15.01
N MET A 29 -0.88 0.86 -15.02
CA MET A 29 -1.63 1.76 -14.15
C MET A 29 -2.51 2.77 -14.88
N SER A 30 -2.56 2.74 -16.22
CA SER A 30 -3.48 3.55 -17.02
C SER A 30 -4.67 2.76 -17.59
N MET A 31 -5.15 1.73 -16.88
CA MET A 31 -6.46 1.15 -17.15
C MET A 31 -7.55 2.18 -16.79
N THR A 32 -7.79 3.13 -17.71
CA THR A 32 -9.06 3.84 -17.76
C THR A 32 -10.14 2.78 -17.79
N ILE A 33 -10.93 2.67 -16.72
CA ILE A 33 -12.16 1.90 -16.73
C ILE A 33 -12.99 2.49 -17.86
N ALA A 34 -12.98 1.84 -19.02
CA ALA A 34 -13.84 2.18 -20.12
C ALA A 34 -15.25 1.94 -19.60
N GLU A 35 -15.92 3.03 -19.20
CA GLU A 35 -17.34 2.99 -18.86
C GLU A 35 -18.02 2.30 -20.06
N PRO A 36 -18.65 1.13 -19.87
CA PRO A 36 -19.17 0.35 -20.99
C PRO A 36 -20.07 1.27 -21.83
N PRO A 37 -20.00 1.19 -23.18
CA PRO A 37 -20.73 2.11 -24.04
C PRO A 37 -22.19 2.12 -23.59
N LYS A 38 -22.63 3.26 -23.04
CA LYS A 38 -23.96 3.39 -22.48
C LYS A 38 -24.95 2.90 -23.54
N PRO A 39 -25.78 1.88 -23.25
CA PRO A 39 -26.73 1.38 -24.23
C PRO A 39 -27.62 2.56 -24.64
N GLN A 40 -27.57 2.92 -25.93
CA GLN A 40 -28.32 4.05 -26.46
C GLN A 40 -29.81 3.83 -26.14
N GLY A 41 -30.38 4.71 -25.31
CA GLY A 41 -31.80 4.66 -24.92
C GLY A 41 -32.10 4.33 -23.45
N ARG A 42 -31.11 4.04 -22.60
CA ARG A 42 -31.37 3.88 -21.16
C ARG A 42 -31.56 5.25 -20.50
N ARG A 43 -32.72 5.49 -19.88
CA ARG A 43 -33.01 6.72 -19.12
C ARG A 43 -32.02 6.79 -17.95
N GLU A 44 -31.32 7.92 -17.83
CA GLU A 44 -30.37 8.16 -16.74
C GLU A 44 -31.05 7.88 -15.38
N THR A 45 -30.33 7.21 -14.50
CA THR A 45 -30.81 7.00 -13.13
C THR A 45 -30.88 8.34 -12.40
N TYR A 46 -31.74 8.44 -11.38
CA TYR A 46 -31.88 9.68 -10.61
C TYR A 46 -30.56 10.13 -9.95
N SER A 47 -29.74 9.18 -9.51
CA SER A 47 -28.41 9.42 -8.95
C SER A 47 -27.43 9.97 -10.00
N GLU A 48 -27.43 9.45 -11.23
CA GLU A 48 -26.62 9.97 -12.33
C GLU A 48 -27.05 11.37 -12.77
N MET A 49 -28.36 11.61 -12.92
CA MET A 49 -28.90 12.94 -13.22
C MET A 49 -28.50 13.96 -12.16
N ARG A 50 -28.55 13.57 -10.87
CA ARG A 50 -28.14 14.42 -9.76
C ARG A 50 -26.63 14.72 -9.81
N ARG A 51 -25.80 13.71 -10.08
CA ARG A 51 -24.34 13.87 -10.21
C ARG A 51 -23.95 14.76 -11.39
N ARG A 52 -24.65 14.65 -12.53
CA ARG A 52 -24.43 15.52 -13.69
C ARG A 52 -24.81 16.97 -13.40
N LYS A 53 -26.02 17.20 -12.87
CA LYS A 53 -26.46 18.55 -12.47
C LYS A 53 -25.54 19.18 -11.43
N GLN A 54 -25.04 18.39 -10.47
CA GLN A 54 -24.09 18.87 -9.48
C GLN A 54 -22.76 19.26 -10.12
N ARG A 55 -22.21 18.43 -11.02
CA ARG A 55 -20.97 18.74 -11.74
C ARG A 55 -21.11 19.95 -12.68
N GLU A 56 -22.24 20.07 -13.37
CA GLU A 56 -22.57 21.24 -14.21
C GLU A 56 -22.73 22.51 -13.36
N ALA A 57 -23.36 22.40 -12.18
CA ALA A 57 -23.49 23.50 -11.23
C ALA A 57 -22.14 23.90 -10.64
N GLU A 58 -21.28 22.95 -10.28
CA GLU A 58 -19.89 23.19 -9.82
C GLU A 58 -19.06 23.86 -10.92
N ALA A 59 -19.16 23.39 -12.17
CA ALA A 59 -18.47 24.00 -13.31
C ALA A 59 -18.98 25.42 -13.63
N LYS A 60 -20.29 25.67 -13.49
CA LYS A 60 -20.90 26.98 -13.77
C LYS A 60 -20.73 27.97 -12.62
N SER A 61 -20.67 27.49 -11.38
CA SER A 61 -20.45 28.31 -10.18
C SER A 61 -18.97 28.62 -9.94
N ARG A 62 -18.06 27.91 -10.61
CA ARG A 62 -16.64 28.21 -10.55
C ARG A 62 -16.37 29.55 -11.24
N ILE A 63 -16.05 30.56 -10.45
CA ILE A 63 -15.53 31.83 -10.95
C ILE A 63 -14.10 31.56 -11.44
N PRO A 64 -13.77 31.85 -12.71
CA PRO A 64 -12.43 31.63 -13.22
C PRO A 64 -11.43 32.49 -12.44
N SER A 65 -10.28 31.90 -12.14
CA SER A 65 -9.22 32.63 -11.43
C SER A 65 -8.66 33.77 -12.30
N LYS A 66 -8.03 34.77 -11.68
CA LYS A 66 -7.39 35.89 -12.41
C LYS A 66 -6.38 35.39 -13.45
N ALA A 67 -5.68 34.29 -13.16
CA ALA A 67 -4.73 33.66 -14.08
C ALA A 67 -5.44 33.01 -15.28
N GLU A 68 -6.58 32.34 -15.06
CA GLU A 68 -7.39 31.75 -16.13
C GLU A 68 -7.97 32.80 -17.07
N ILE A 69 -8.42 33.94 -16.53
CA ILE A 69 -8.93 35.07 -17.33
C ILE A 69 -7.80 35.64 -18.21
N ALA A 70 -6.62 35.87 -17.64
CA ALA A 70 -5.46 36.35 -18.39
C ALA A 70 -5.01 35.36 -19.47
N ALA A 71 -5.01 34.05 -19.17
CA ALA A 71 -4.70 33.01 -20.14
C ALA A 71 -5.72 32.94 -21.28
N ALA A 72 -7.01 33.09 -20.97
CA ALA A 72 -8.07 33.12 -21.99
C ALA A 72 -7.97 34.38 -22.88
N GLU A 73 -7.61 35.53 -22.32
CA GLU A 73 -7.35 36.76 -23.09
C GLU A 73 -6.12 36.59 -23.99
N ALA A 74 -5.03 36.02 -23.48
CA ALA A 74 -3.83 35.73 -24.26
C ALA A 74 -4.14 34.74 -25.40
N ALA A 75 -4.86 33.65 -25.12
CA ALA A 75 -5.29 32.69 -26.14
C ALA A 75 -6.21 33.33 -27.19
N ARG A 76 -7.10 34.25 -26.79
CA ARG A 76 -7.93 35.01 -27.74
C ARG A 76 -7.08 35.95 -28.59
N ARG A 77 -6.06 36.59 -28.01
CA ARG A 77 -5.10 37.43 -28.73
C ARG A 77 -4.29 36.61 -29.74
N GLU A 78 -3.79 35.45 -29.34
CA GLU A 78 -3.05 34.53 -30.22
C GLU A 78 -3.94 33.93 -31.31
N ALA A 79 -5.18 33.58 -30.99
CA ALA A 79 -6.18 33.17 -31.99
C ALA A 79 -6.47 34.30 -32.99
N ALA A 80 -6.59 35.55 -32.54
CA ALA A 80 -6.75 36.71 -33.42
C ALA A 80 -5.50 36.98 -34.29
N LEU A 81 -4.30 36.82 -33.73
CA LEU A 81 -3.04 36.96 -34.45
C LEU A 81 -2.86 35.82 -35.49
N SER A 82 -3.21 34.58 -35.14
CA SER A 82 -3.12 33.43 -36.06
C SER A 82 -4.21 33.46 -37.14
N THR A 83 -5.39 34.02 -36.86
CA THR A 83 -6.45 34.24 -37.85
C THR A 83 -6.21 35.47 -38.74
N SER A 84 -5.08 36.16 -38.62
CA SER A 84 -4.69 37.28 -39.48
C SER A 84 -4.21 36.86 -40.88
N SER A 85 -4.56 35.65 -41.35
CA SER A 85 -4.45 35.29 -42.76
C SER A 85 -5.60 35.92 -43.52
N LEU A 86 -5.30 36.65 -44.60
CA LEU A 86 -6.27 37.42 -45.38
C LEU A 86 -7.33 36.50 -46.01
N ASP A 87 -8.42 36.24 -45.30
CA ASP A 87 -9.54 35.43 -45.79
C ASP A 87 -10.16 36.07 -47.05
N PRO A 88 -10.30 35.34 -48.18
CA PRO A 88 -10.94 35.85 -49.40
C PRO A 88 -12.38 36.33 -49.20
N SER A 89 -13.04 35.92 -48.12
CA SER A 89 -14.37 36.40 -47.70
C SER A 89 -14.36 37.83 -47.13
N ASN A 90 -13.22 38.31 -46.63
CA ASN A 90 -13.13 39.62 -46.00
C ASN A 90 -13.22 40.75 -47.06
N LYS A 91 -14.12 41.72 -46.82
CA LYS A 91 -14.30 42.93 -47.66
C LYS A 91 -12.98 43.66 -47.93
N GLY A 92 -12.06 43.66 -46.96
CA GLY A 92 -10.73 44.26 -47.11
C GLY A 92 -9.90 43.57 -48.19
N PHE A 93 -9.88 42.23 -48.22
CA PHE A 93 -9.20 41.48 -49.28
C PHE A 93 -9.84 41.70 -50.64
N GLN A 94 -11.18 41.76 -50.71
CA GLN A 94 -11.90 42.05 -51.96
C GLN A 94 -11.61 43.45 -52.51
N MET A 95 -11.45 44.46 -51.65
CA MET A 95 -11.00 45.80 -52.07
C MET A 95 -9.56 45.80 -52.54
N MET A 96 -8.64 45.13 -51.83
CA MET A 96 -7.23 45.02 -52.24
C MET A 96 -7.07 44.28 -53.57
N ALA A 97 -7.82 43.19 -53.78
CA ALA A 97 -7.82 42.44 -55.03
C ALA A 97 -8.28 43.31 -56.22
N LYS A 98 -9.30 44.16 -56.04
CA LYS A 98 -9.75 45.13 -57.05
C LYS A 98 -8.73 46.21 -57.36
N LEU A 99 -7.86 46.55 -56.40
CA LEU A 99 -6.75 47.48 -56.57
C LEU A 99 -5.47 46.82 -57.13
N GLY A 100 -5.53 45.53 -57.50
CA GLY A 100 -4.44 44.82 -58.16
C GLY A 100 -3.55 43.99 -57.21
N PHE A 101 -3.94 43.79 -55.94
CA PHE A 101 -3.25 42.87 -55.04
C PHE A 101 -3.47 41.42 -55.47
N LYS A 102 -2.38 40.66 -55.63
CA LYS A 102 -2.43 39.22 -55.88
C LYS A 102 -2.12 38.47 -54.58
N PRO A 103 -2.90 37.44 -54.19
CA PRO A 103 -2.62 36.66 -52.99
C PRO A 103 -1.20 36.09 -53.05
N GLY A 104 -0.42 36.26 -51.98
CA GLY A 104 0.97 35.82 -51.90
C GLY A 104 2.00 36.81 -52.46
N THR A 105 1.61 37.99 -52.92
CA THR A 105 2.54 39.04 -53.34
C THR A 105 2.64 40.15 -52.28
N ALA A 106 3.84 40.67 -52.05
CA ALA A 106 4.03 41.79 -51.14
C ALA A 106 3.65 43.14 -51.77
N LEU A 107 3.09 44.05 -50.98
CA LEU A 107 2.61 45.36 -51.44
C LEU A 107 3.78 46.30 -51.84
N GLY A 108 3.58 47.16 -52.85
CA GLY A 108 4.53 48.19 -53.31
C GLY A 108 5.26 47.86 -54.64
N LYS A 109 6.22 48.70 -55.06
CA LYS A 109 7.09 48.46 -56.24
C LYS A 109 8.38 47.73 -55.87
N ASP A 110 8.84 46.82 -56.72
CA ASP A 110 10.07 46.04 -56.54
C ASP A 110 11.28 46.86 -56.89
N ARG A 111 12.05 47.21 -55.86
CA ARG A 111 13.36 47.87 -55.98
C ARG A 111 14.54 46.91 -55.83
N SER A 112 14.29 45.62 -55.62
CA SER A 112 15.34 44.60 -55.56
C SER A 112 16.27 44.56 -56.78
N PRO A 113 15.85 44.86 -58.02
CA PRO A 113 16.76 44.86 -59.16
C PRO A 113 17.69 46.09 -59.23
N GLN A 114 17.33 47.19 -58.55
CA GLN A 114 18.04 48.47 -58.64
C GLN A 114 19.22 48.59 -57.66
N TYR A 115 19.23 47.77 -56.60
CA TYR A 115 20.29 47.71 -55.59
C TYR A 115 20.58 46.23 -55.23
N PRO A 116 21.51 45.56 -55.95
CA PRO A 116 21.80 44.12 -55.79
C PRO A 116 22.72 43.78 -54.61
N SER A 117 23.27 44.79 -53.92
CA SER A 117 24.16 44.60 -52.77
C SER A 117 23.34 44.17 -51.57
N GLY A 118 23.41 42.89 -51.21
CA GLY A 118 22.68 42.22 -50.14
C GLY A 118 23.03 42.67 -48.72
N VAL A 119 23.00 43.96 -48.45
CA VAL A 119 23.20 44.51 -47.08
C VAL A 119 21.88 44.89 -46.41
N ASP A 120 20.77 44.97 -47.12
CA ASP A 120 19.52 45.46 -46.54
C ASP A 120 18.46 44.36 -46.46
N GLU A 121 18.54 43.53 -45.43
CA GLU A 121 17.39 42.74 -44.95
C GLU A 121 16.15 43.64 -44.71
N TRP A 122 16.37 44.95 -44.57
CA TRP A 122 15.40 46.04 -44.52
C TRP A 122 14.56 46.25 -45.79
N ASN A 123 15.09 45.87 -46.97
CA ASN A 123 14.37 46.01 -48.25
C ASN A 123 13.59 44.73 -48.64
N ARG A 124 13.63 43.68 -47.80
CA ARG A 124 12.77 42.50 -47.98
C ARG A 124 11.35 42.87 -47.64
N ARG A 125 10.45 42.65 -48.59
CA ARG A 125 9.04 42.97 -48.40
C ARG A 125 8.36 41.86 -47.65
N LEU A 126 7.77 42.23 -46.53
CA LEU A 126 7.09 41.30 -45.65
C LEU A 126 5.74 40.93 -46.27
N THR A 127 5.52 39.63 -46.42
CA THR A 127 4.22 39.07 -46.85
C THR A 127 3.31 38.87 -45.64
N GLU A 128 3.90 38.71 -44.45
CA GLU A 128 3.22 38.55 -43.18
C GLU A 128 3.45 39.79 -42.29
N PRO A 129 2.45 40.21 -41.50
CA PRO A 129 2.63 41.27 -40.51
C PRO A 129 3.76 40.97 -39.51
N LEU A 130 4.41 42.00 -38.99
CA LEU A 130 5.45 41.85 -37.95
C LEU A 130 4.83 41.40 -36.62
N ASN A 131 5.41 40.35 -36.03
CA ASN A 131 5.05 39.89 -34.70
C ASN A 131 5.57 40.87 -33.63
N VAL A 132 4.67 41.57 -32.95
CA VAL A 132 5.01 42.45 -31.83
C VAL A 132 5.03 41.65 -30.54
N VAL A 133 6.22 41.39 -30.00
CA VAL A 133 6.40 40.78 -28.67
C VAL A 133 6.25 41.87 -27.61
N VAL A 134 5.07 41.96 -27.00
CA VAL A 134 4.85 42.87 -25.87
C VAL A 134 5.51 42.25 -24.63
N LYS A 135 6.51 42.95 -24.07
CA LYS A 135 7.09 42.58 -22.79
C LYS A 135 6.18 43.09 -21.68
N GLU A 136 5.61 42.16 -20.93
CA GLU A 136 4.75 42.47 -19.78
C GLU A 136 5.59 42.77 -18.52
N ASP A 137 6.86 42.39 -18.53
CA ASP A 137 7.79 42.59 -17.43
C ASP A 137 8.55 43.91 -17.52
N ARG A 138 8.79 44.53 -16.37
CA ARG A 138 9.73 45.67 -16.21
C ARG A 138 11.21 45.22 -16.16
N GLY A 139 11.50 44.00 -16.60
CA GLY A 139 12.83 43.42 -16.57
C GLY A 139 13.73 43.97 -17.68
N GLY A 140 15.03 44.04 -17.40
CA GLY A 140 16.03 44.41 -18.41
C GLY A 140 16.04 43.44 -19.59
N ILE A 141 16.23 43.97 -20.80
CA ILE A 141 16.37 43.19 -22.03
C ILE A 141 17.58 42.24 -21.87
N GLY A 142 17.33 40.92 -21.90
CA GLY A 142 18.38 39.88 -21.81
C GLY A 142 18.37 39.04 -20.53
N MET A 143 17.69 39.47 -19.46
CA MET A 143 17.57 38.68 -18.22
C MET A 143 16.74 37.40 -18.38
N ASP A 144 15.78 37.39 -19.29
CA ASP A 144 14.88 36.25 -19.50
C ASP A 144 15.63 35.02 -20.03
N SER A 145 16.68 35.22 -20.82
CA SER A 145 17.55 34.16 -21.32
C SER A 145 18.34 33.50 -20.18
N GLN A 146 18.86 34.30 -19.25
CA GLN A 146 19.62 33.81 -18.10
C GLN A 146 18.72 33.12 -17.09
N LYS A 147 17.51 33.66 -16.84
CA LYS A 147 16.50 33.01 -15.98
C LYS A 147 16.08 31.66 -16.55
N LYS A 148 15.80 31.56 -17.84
CA LYS A 148 15.45 30.29 -18.51
C LYS A 148 16.56 29.25 -18.40
N ARG A 149 17.84 29.66 -18.49
CA ARG A 149 18.98 28.77 -18.30
C ARG A 149 19.06 28.23 -16.86
N LYS A 150 18.92 29.12 -15.87
CA LYS A 150 18.95 28.73 -14.45
C LYS A 150 17.81 27.78 -14.07
N ILE A 151 16.61 28.02 -14.60
CA ILE A 151 15.46 27.13 -14.35
C ILE A 151 15.72 25.73 -14.93
N ARG A 152 16.27 25.64 -16.14
CA ARG A 152 16.61 24.35 -16.76
C ARG A 152 17.66 23.58 -15.95
N GLU A 153 18.71 24.27 -15.50
CA GLU A 153 19.76 23.67 -14.67
C GLU A 153 19.22 23.16 -13.32
N GLN A 154 18.30 23.89 -12.70
CA GLN A 154 17.64 23.44 -11.46
C GLN A 154 16.78 22.20 -11.69
N VAL A 155 15.98 22.16 -12.76
CA VAL A 155 15.18 20.98 -13.11
C VAL A 155 16.06 19.76 -13.41
N GLU A 156 17.19 19.95 -14.10
CA GLU A 156 18.16 18.87 -14.34
C GLU A 156 18.82 18.34 -13.05
N LEU A 157 19.06 19.21 -12.07
CA LEU A 157 19.57 18.80 -10.77
C LEU A 157 18.52 18.08 -9.93
N GLU A 158 17.27 18.55 -9.94
CA GLU A 158 16.16 17.91 -9.24
C GLU A 158 15.84 16.54 -9.82
N THR A 159 15.80 16.40 -11.15
CA THR A 159 15.61 15.10 -11.81
C THR A 159 16.75 14.11 -11.51
N LYS A 160 17.99 14.58 -11.37
CA LYS A 160 19.12 13.73 -10.93
C LYS A 160 19.00 13.33 -9.46
N ARG A 161 18.52 14.22 -8.58
CA ARG A 161 18.27 13.92 -7.17
C ARG A 161 17.14 12.90 -6.99
N VAL A 162 16.02 13.09 -7.70
CA VAL A 162 14.90 12.13 -7.69
C VAL A 162 15.34 10.76 -8.18
N LYS A 163 16.12 10.68 -9.26
CA LYS A 163 16.66 9.40 -9.76
C LYS A 163 17.62 8.72 -8.78
N ALA A 164 18.44 9.49 -8.05
CA ALA A 164 19.29 8.94 -6.99
C ALA A 164 18.45 8.43 -5.81
N GLU A 165 17.42 9.19 -5.42
CA GLU A 165 16.50 8.83 -4.34
C GLU A 165 15.62 7.61 -4.69
N GLU A 166 15.25 7.42 -5.96
CA GLU A 166 14.56 6.22 -6.44
C GLU A 166 15.42 4.95 -6.31
N GLY A 167 16.73 5.05 -6.52
CA GLY A 167 17.68 3.96 -6.27
C GLY A 167 17.71 3.57 -4.79
N ASP A 168 17.86 4.58 -3.93
CA ASP A 168 17.84 4.40 -2.46
C ASP A 168 16.51 3.85 -1.96
N PHE A 169 15.38 4.22 -2.58
CA PHE A 169 14.06 3.71 -2.21
C PHE A 169 13.94 2.20 -2.49
N ARG A 170 14.40 1.71 -3.65
CA ARG A 170 14.33 0.29 -3.99
C ARG A 170 15.17 -0.56 -3.04
N GLU A 171 16.36 -0.08 -2.69
CA GLU A 171 17.24 -0.75 -1.73
C GLU A 171 16.65 -0.73 -0.31
N ARG A 172 16.08 0.40 0.12
CA ARG A 172 15.40 0.51 1.41
C ARG A 172 14.24 -0.46 1.54
N VAL A 173 13.38 -0.55 0.51
CA VAL A 173 12.24 -1.48 0.50
C VAL A 173 12.70 -2.94 0.49
N ARG A 174 13.80 -3.25 -0.23
CA ARG A 174 14.38 -4.60 -0.19
C ARG A 174 14.85 -4.94 1.22
N ARG A 175 15.63 -4.05 1.84
CA ARG A 175 16.16 -4.25 3.20
C ARG A 175 15.04 -4.38 4.23
N GLU A 176 14.02 -3.53 4.18
CA GLU A 176 12.86 -3.61 5.09
C GLU A 176 12.10 -4.95 4.94
N ARG A 177 11.95 -5.46 3.71
CA ARG A 177 11.34 -6.78 3.48
C ARG A 177 12.19 -7.92 4.01
N GLU A 178 13.50 -7.86 3.82
CA GLU A 178 14.46 -8.85 4.34
C GLU A 178 14.45 -8.85 5.87
N GLU A 179 14.54 -7.68 6.50
CA GLU A 179 14.43 -7.50 7.95
C GLU A 179 13.11 -8.08 8.46
N ARG A 180 11.96 -7.71 7.87
CA ARG A 180 10.65 -8.24 8.26
C ARG A 180 10.54 -9.76 8.09
N ARG A 181 11.15 -10.34 7.04
CA ARG A 181 11.21 -11.80 6.85
C ARG A 181 12.01 -12.45 7.98
N THR A 182 13.20 -11.93 8.27
CA THR A 182 14.06 -12.47 9.33
C THR A 182 13.42 -12.35 10.72
N GLU A 183 12.71 -11.24 11.00
CA GLU A 183 11.96 -11.06 12.25
C GLU A 183 10.80 -12.05 12.39
N ALA A 184 10.10 -12.34 11.29
CA ALA A 184 9.05 -13.35 11.28
C ALA A 184 9.62 -14.75 11.55
N LEU A 185 10.77 -15.10 10.93
CA LEU A 185 11.48 -16.35 11.18
C LEU A 185 12.01 -16.44 12.63
N PHE A 186 12.51 -15.33 13.16
CA PHE A 186 12.92 -15.25 14.56
C PHE A 186 11.74 -15.51 15.49
N THR A 187 10.60 -14.87 15.26
CA THR A 187 9.39 -15.06 16.07
C THR A 187 8.89 -16.50 16.02
N THR A 188 8.98 -17.17 14.86
CA THR A 188 8.60 -18.59 14.76
C THR A 188 9.61 -19.49 15.49
N ALA A 189 10.91 -19.21 15.37
CA ALA A 189 11.96 -19.93 16.11
C ALA A 189 11.79 -19.77 17.64
N GLN A 190 11.47 -18.56 18.12
CA GLN A 190 11.18 -18.31 19.54
C GLN A 190 10.04 -19.17 20.07
N LYS A 191 8.94 -19.31 19.31
CA LYS A 191 7.80 -20.16 19.70
C LYS A 191 8.18 -21.63 19.77
N VAL A 192 9.05 -22.10 18.87
CA VAL A 192 9.55 -23.47 18.90
C VAL A 192 10.43 -23.70 20.13
N ALA A 193 11.32 -22.75 20.44
CA ALA A 193 12.16 -22.81 21.64
C ALA A 193 11.30 -22.83 22.91
N GLU A 194 10.35 -21.90 23.06
CA GLU A 194 9.41 -21.86 24.19
C GLU A 194 8.67 -23.20 24.36
N ARG A 195 8.21 -23.79 23.26
CA ARG A 195 7.49 -25.07 23.28
C ARG A 195 8.38 -26.22 23.74
N LEU A 196 9.59 -26.36 23.19
CA LEU A 196 10.51 -27.45 23.53
C LEU A 196 11.03 -27.32 24.98
N ASP A 197 11.27 -26.09 25.44
CA ASP A 197 11.59 -25.79 26.84
C ASP A 197 10.41 -26.13 27.78
N GLY A 198 9.18 -25.85 27.34
CA GLY A 198 7.96 -26.25 28.05
C GLY A 198 7.86 -27.77 28.21
N GLU A 199 7.98 -28.51 27.10
CA GLU A 199 7.93 -29.99 27.08
C GLU A 199 9.01 -30.63 27.96
N GLU A 200 10.23 -30.08 27.97
CA GLU A 200 11.32 -30.54 28.85
C GLU A 200 11.02 -30.25 30.33
N SER A 201 10.48 -29.06 30.63
CA SER A 201 10.15 -28.70 32.01
C SER A 201 9.03 -29.55 32.62
N GLU A 202 8.03 -29.94 31.80
CA GLU A 202 6.96 -30.85 32.20
C GLU A 202 7.51 -32.27 32.46
N GLN A 203 8.42 -32.77 31.60
CA GLN A 203 9.07 -34.06 31.80
C GLN A 203 9.92 -34.15 33.08
N VAL A 204 10.53 -33.05 33.51
CA VAL A 204 11.30 -32.99 34.76
C VAL A 204 10.37 -33.02 35.99
N ASP A 205 9.22 -32.35 35.91
CA ASP A 205 8.21 -32.29 36.98
C ASP A 205 7.53 -33.66 37.19
N ASP A 206 7.11 -34.33 36.11
CA ASP A 206 6.57 -35.70 36.12
C ASP A 206 7.57 -36.75 36.65
N GLY A 207 8.87 -36.44 36.62
CA GLY A 207 9.96 -37.29 37.12
C GLY A 207 10.27 -37.13 38.61
N GLN A 208 9.85 -36.02 39.23
CA GLN A 208 10.02 -35.78 40.68
C GLN A 208 8.84 -36.33 41.50
N ASP A 209 7.64 -36.38 40.94
CA ASP A 209 6.45 -36.89 41.65
C ASP A 209 6.39 -38.44 41.75
N GLN A 210 7.31 -39.15 41.10
CA GLN A 210 7.39 -40.62 41.13
C GLN A 210 8.38 -41.19 42.16
N ARG A 211 8.89 -40.37 43.08
CA ARG A 211 9.89 -40.79 44.08
C ARG A 211 9.42 -40.68 45.54
N GLU A 212 8.19 -41.07 45.87
CA GLU A 212 7.91 -41.64 47.21
C GLU A 212 6.89 -42.81 47.15
N ASP A 213 7.42 -43.97 47.55
CA ASP A 213 6.88 -45.28 47.95
C ASP A 213 5.62 -45.92 47.33
N SER A 214 5.82 -47.18 46.90
CA SER A 214 4.89 -48.16 46.32
C SER A 214 4.26 -49.06 47.42
N PRO A 215 3.31 -50.03 47.19
CA PRO A 215 3.21 -50.87 45.99
C PRO A 215 1.81 -51.33 45.48
N LYS A 216 1.78 -51.50 44.14
CA LYS A 216 1.19 -52.57 43.29
C LYS A 216 -0.19 -53.20 43.63
N GLY A 217 -1.07 -53.15 42.62
CA GLY A 217 -2.04 -54.19 42.28
C GLY A 217 -2.28 -54.29 40.77
N LEU A 218 -1.86 -55.41 40.16
CA LEU A 218 -2.07 -55.77 38.74
C LEU A 218 -3.57 -56.02 38.43
N ALA A 219 -4.04 -55.61 37.24
CA ALA A 219 -5.09 -56.34 36.51
C ALA A 219 -5.05 -56.06 34.98
N GLN A 220 -5.49 -57.05 34.20
CA GLN A 220 -5.22 -57.30 32.78
C GLN A 220 -6.13 -56.56 31.76
N GLN A 221 -5.76 -56.73 30.50
CA GLN A 221 -6.23 -56.08 29.26
C GLN A 221 -7.58 -56.58 28.66
N LYS A 222 -8.33 -55.63 28.05
CA LYS A 222 -9.12 -55.63 26.76
C LYS A 222 -10.35 -56.58 26.57
N PRO A 223 -11.29 -56.39 25.58
CA PRO A 223 -11.38 -55.41 24.44
C PRO A 223 -12.77 -54.75 24.10
N LYS A 224 -12.70 -53.61 23.36
CA LYS A 224 -13.53 -53.02 22.25
C LYS A 224 -15.09 -53.08 22.17
N SER A 225 -15.74 -51.92 21.91
CA SER A 225 -16.73 -51.69 20.81
C SER A 225 -17.04 -50.19 20.58
N ASP A 226 -17.55 -49.87 19.37
CA ASP A 226 -17.64 -48.57 18.65
C ASP A 226 -18.73 -47.55 19.06
N SER A 227 -18.48 -46.27 18.70
CA SER A 227 -19.39 -45.12 18.35
C SER A 227 -19.28 -43.85 19.24
N PRO A 228 -19.73 -42.65 18.80
CA PRO A 228 -18.97 -41.49 18.27
C PRO A 228 -18.70 -40.37 19.34
N PRO A 229 -17.94 -39.30 19.02
CA PRO A 229 -17.27 -38.46 20.03
C PRO A 229 -18.23 -37.51 20.77
N PRO A 230 -18.12 -37.37 22.11
CA PRO A 230 -18.72 -36.24 22.80
C PRO A 230 -17.82 -35.00 22.70
N SER A 231 -18.49 -33.87 22.46
CA SER A 231 -18.00 -32.49 22.53
C SER A 231 -17.19 -32.21 23.81
N PRO A 232 -16.22 -31.27 23.78
CA PRO A 232 -15.32 -31.02 24.91
C PRO A 232 -16.06 -30.30 26.03
N SER A 233 -16.56 -31.05 27.01
CA SER A 233 -16.98 -30.49 28.30
C SER A 233 -15.73 -30.17 29.12
N ALA A 234 -15.53 -28.88 29.36
CA ALA A 234 -14.50 -28.33 30.22
C ALA A 234 -14.60 -28.91 31.64
N THR A 235 -13.53 -29.56 32.10
CA THR A 235 -13.29 -29.82 33.52
C THR A 235 -12.36 -28.71 34.06
N PRO A 236 -12.72 -28.00 35.13
CA PRO A 236 -11.84 -27.00 35.73
C PRO A 236 -10.90 -27.70 36.71
N THR A 237 -9.73 -28.11 36.24
CA THR A 237 -8.57 -28.38 37.12
C THR A 237 -7.47 -27.38 36.78
N SER A 238 -7.77 -26.10 36.99
CA SER A 238 -6.76 -25.05 36.98
C SER A 238 -6.06 -25.05 38.33
N ALA A 239 -5.16 -26.01 38.55
CA ALA A 239 -4.12 -25.83 39.55
C ALA A 239 -3.34 -24.58 39.15
N LYS A 240 -3.25 -23.61 40.07
CA LYS A 240 -2.58 -22.32 39.86
C LYS A 240 -1.13 -22.61 39.43
N ARG A 241 -0.86 -22.47 38.12
CA ARG A 241 0.50 -22.53 37.59
C ARG A 241 1.24 -21.35 38.24
N HIS A 242 2.15 -21.64 39.16
CA HIS A 242 3.05 -20.63 39.70
C HIS A 242 3.83 -20.03 38.52
N THR A 243 3.53 -18.77 38.17
CA THR A 243 4.22 -18.06 37.11
C THR A 243 5.63 -17.76 37.60
N LYS A 244 6.63 -18.41 37.00
CA LYS A 244 8.04 -18.10 37.27
C LYS A 244 8.28 -16.62 36.95
N PRO A 245 9.05 -15.89 37.77
CA PRO A 245 9.37 -14.49 37.49
C PRO A 245 10.09 -14.40 36.13
N THR A 246 9.82 -13.33 35.36
CA THR A 246 10.29 -13.22 33.98
C THR A 246 11.81 -13.32 33.83
N SER A 247 12.55 -12.97 34.89
CA SER A 247 14.03 -13.06 34.96
C SER A 247 14.58 -14.50 34.97
N GLN A 248 13.78 -15.50 35.31
CA GLN A 248 14.19 -16.91 35.27
C GLN A 248 13.97 -17.56 33.89
N ILE A 249 13.32 -16.85 32.98
CA ILE A 249 12.99 -17.33 31.64
C ILE A 249 14.18 -17.07 30.71
N ASN A 250 14.47 -18.03 29.82
CA ASN A 250 15.54 -17.87 28.84
C ASN A 250 15.34 -16.61 27.99
N ILE A 251 16.40 -15.79 27.89
CA ILE A 251 16.45 -14.51 27.19
C ILE A 251 15.93 -14.64 25.74
N LEU A 252 16.18 -15.78 25.09
CA LEU A 252 15.82 -16.06 23.70
C LEU A 252 14.33 -15.90 23.40
N TYR A 253 13.44 -16.25 24.34
CA TYR A 253 11.97 -16.13 24.18
C TYR A 253 11.30 -15.34 25.31
N ARG A 254 12.07 -14.80 26.27
CA ARG A 254 11.58 -13.92 27.34
C ARG A 254 10.80 -12.72 26.82
N GLY A 255 11.28 -12.07 25.74
CA GLY A 255 10.58 -10.96 25.10
C GLY A 255 9.20 -11.34 24.54
N LEU A 256 9.04 -12.58 24.06
CA LEU A 256 7.77 -13.09 23.56
C LEU A 256 6.76 -13.29 24.70
N ILE A 257 7.22 -13.78 25.85
CA ILE A 257 6.39 -13.95 27.05
C ILE A 257 5.97 -12.60 27.61
N ARG A 258 6.91 -11.66 27.74
CA ARG A 258 6.61 -10.27 28.15
C ARG A 258 5.61 -9.58 27.22
N ALA A 259 5.78 -9.71 25.91
CA ALA A 259 4.82 -9.15 24.95
C ALA A 259 3.42 -9.78 25.06
N ARG A 260 3.35 -11.08 25.41
CA ARG A 260 2.07 -11.77 25.67
C ARG A 260 1.41 -11.25 26.94
N GLU A 261 2.17 -11.09 28.02
CA GLU A 261 1.72 -10.51 29.30
C GLU A 261 1.25 -9.07 29.14
N GLU A 262 2.03 -8.24 28.44
CA GLU A 262 1.69 -6.84 28.14
C GLU A 262 0.41 -6.76 27.29
N ASN A 263 0.28 -7.60 26.26
CA ASN A 263 -0.93 -7.64 25.44
C ASN A 263 -2.15 -8.07 26.27
N LEU A 264 -2.01 -9.03 27.18
CA LEU A 264 -3.07 -9.41 28.11
C LEU A 264 -3.44 -8.25 29.04
N ARG A 265 -2.46 -7.54 29.60
CA ARG A 265 -2.68 -6.33 30.42
C ARG A 265 -3.36 -5.23 29.62
N ASN A 266 -2.94 -4.96 28.38
CA ASN A 266 -3.55 -3.99 27.49
C ASN A 266 -4.99 -4.37 27.14
N GLN A 267 -5.28 -5.65 26.93
CA GLN A 267 -6.63 -6.15 26.75
C GLN A 267 -7.48 -5.99 28.02
N GLN A 268 -6.93 -6.31 29.20
CA GLN A 268 -7.59 -6.10 30.49
C GLN A 268 -7.86 -4.62 30.76
N ALA A 269 -6.89 -3.72 30.51
CA ALA A 269 -7.03 -2.28 30.67
C ALA A 269 -8.07 -1.72 29.70
N ARG A 270 -8.01 -2.11 28.42
CA ARG A 270 -9.02 -1.75 27.42
C ARG A 270 -10.40 -2.23 27.84
N ARG A 271 -10.50 -3.46 28.38
CA ARG A 271 -11.75 -4.00 28.92
C ARG A 271 -12.22 -3.24 30.15
N GLY A 272 -11.35 -2.89 31.09
CA GLY A 272 -11.66 -2.04 32.25
C GLY A 272 -12.14 -0.65 31.84
N LEU A 273 -11.59 -0.07 30.77
CA LEU A 273 -12.08 1.18 30.17
C LEU A 273 -13.49 1.00 29.58
N TYR A 274 -13.73 -0.04 28.76
CA TYR A 274 -15.09 -0.29 28.25
C TYR A 274 -16.08 -0.63 29.36
N GLN A 275 -15.64 -1.34 30.40
CA GLN A 275 -16.46 -1.67 31.56
C GLN A 275 -16.76 -0.43 32.39
N SER A 276 -15.83 0.51 32.58
CA SER A 276 -16.11 1.77 33.29
C SER A 276 -17.00 2.72 32.48
N LEU A 277 -16.93 2.68 31.14
CA LEU A 277 -17.87 3.39 30.26
C LEU A 277 -19.25 2.72 30.22
N SER A 278 -19.30 1.39 30.31
CA SER A 278 -20.54 0.59 30.36
C SER A 278 -21.13 0.48 31.77
N ALA A 279 -20.33 0.71 32.80
CA ALA A 279 -20.74 0.78 34.19
C ALA A 279 -21.51 2.10 34.35
N LYS A 280 -22.77 2.01 33.96
CA LYS A 280 -23.92 2.77 34.42
C LYS A 280 -23.56 3.77 35.53
N ASN A 281 -23.01 4.93 35.14
CA ASN A 281 -22.74 6.00 36.10
C ASN A 281 -24.11 6.55 36.53
N PRO A 282 -24.55 6.31 37.78
CA PRO A 282 -25.92 6.66 38.21
C PRO A 282 -26.15 8.18 38.22
N THR A 283 -25.07 8.97 38.14
CA THR A 283 -25.07 10.43 38.05
C THR A 283 -25.34 10.96 36.64
N LEU A 284 -25.06 10.17 35.59
CA LEU A 284 -25.18 10.61 34.18
C LEU A 284 -26.48 10.14 33.52
N ILE A 285 -27.18 9.15 34.09
CA ILE A 285 -28.43 8.60 33.55
C ILE A 285 -29.49 8.57 34.67
N PRO A 286 -30.26 9.65 34.87
CA PRO A 286 -31.38 9.62 35.80
C PRO A 286 -32.44 8.64 35.29
N ASN A 287 -32.89 7.71 36.15
CA ASN A 287 -33.80 6.57 35.87
C ASN A 287 -33.17 5.26 35.37
N LEU A 288 -31.98 4.92 35.85
CA LEU A 288 -31.32 3.64 35.57
C LEU A 288 -32.11 2.40 36.04
N GLU A 289 -32.91 2.56 37.09
CA GLU A 289 -33.70 1.48 37.73
C GLU A 289 -34.91 1.02 36.89
N ASN A 290 -35.38 1.83 35.93
CA ASN A 290 -36.57 1.55 35.11
C ASN A 290 -36.24 1.10 33.67
N LEU A 291 -34.95 1.01 33.31
CA LEU A 291 -34.56 0.43 32.02
C LEU A 291 -34.71 -1.09 32.10
N PRO A 292 -35.22 -1.79 31.07
CA PRO A 292 -35.20 -3.25 31.03
C PRO A 292 -33.75 -3.74 31.14
N THR A 293 -33.31 -4.07 32.34
CA THR A 293 -31.99 -4.64 32.58
C THR A 293 -32.09 -6.12 32.28
N TYR A 294 -31.36 -6.58 31.26
CA TYR A 294 -30.98 -8.00 31.23
C TYR A 294 -30.20 -8.27 32.52
N ASN A 295 -30.71 -9.16 33.36
CA ASN A 295 -30.04 -9.53 34.61
C ASN A 295 -28.73 -10.23 34.24
N GLU A 296 -27.60 -9.68 34.68
CA GLU A 296 -26.26 -10.27 34.43
C GLU A 296 -26.12 -11.71 34.99
N THR A 297 -27.06 -12.14 35.83
CA THR A 297 -27.15 -13.48 36.41
C THR A 297 -27.82 -14.51 35.50
N GLU A 298 -28.53 -14.09 34.45
CA GLU A 298 -29.17 -14.97 33.45
C GLU A 298 -28.30 -15.22 32.22
N LEU A 299 -27.10 -14.60 32.18
CA LEU A 299 -26.19 -14.76 31.06
C LEU A 299 -25.53 -16.14 31.07
N ASP A 300 -25.64 -16.84 29.95
CA ASP A 300 -25.02 -18.16 29.75
C ASP A 300 -23.49 -18.08 29.91
N PRO A 301 -22.81 -19.17 30.27
CA PRO A 301 -21.36 -19.19 30.44
C PRO A 301 -20.62 -18.74 29.17
N ASP A 302 -21.16 -19.04 28.00
CA ASP A 302 -20.61 -18.62 26.70
C ASP A 302 -20.76 -17.10 26.50
N ASP A 303 -21.89 -16.51 26.90
CA ASP A 303 -22.09 -15.06 26.85
C ASP A 303 -21.23 -14.33 27.87
N ARG A 304 -21.03 -14.92 29.06
CA ARG A 304 -20.10 -14.42 30.07
C ARG A 304 -18.67 -14.43 29.53
N LEU A 305 -18.26 -15.51 28.87
CA LEU A 305 -16.96 -15.63 28.21
C LEU A 305 -16.81 -14.64 27.05
N ALA A 306 -17.87 -14.42 26.25
CA ALA A 306 -17.88 -13.44 25.16
C ALA A 306 -17.79 -11.99 25.67
N LEU A 307 -18.34 -11.69 26.84
CA LEU A 307 -18.13 -10.43 27.58
C LEU A 307 -16.81 -10.42 28.39
N GLY A 308 -16.00 -11.47 28.24
CA GLY A 308 -14.70 -11.68 28.88
C GLY A 308 -14.76 -12.02 30.37
N ARG A 309 -15.93 -12.18 30.99
CA ARG A 309 -16.04 -12.53 32.41
C ARG A 309 -15.61 -13.99 32.56
N THR A 310 -14.40 -14.20 33.07
CA THR A 310 -13.98 -15.50 33.59
C THR A 310 -14.92 -15.92 34.73
N ALA A 311 -15.05 -17.24 34.95
CA ALA A 311 -15.95 -17.80 35.98
C ALA A 311 -15.64 -17.28 37.39
N GLU A 312 -14.42 -16.80 37.60
CA GLU A 312 -13.94 -16.11 38.79
C GLU A 312 -13.75 -14.64 38.39
N GLY A 313 -14.52 -13.73 38.99
CA GLY A 313 -14.50 -12.29 38.70
C GLY A 313 -13.23 -11.56 39.15
N ASP A 314 -12.13 -12.28 39.38
CA ASP A 314 -10.85 -11.70 39.77
C ASP A 314 -10.08 -11.28 38.51
N VAL A 315 -10.06 -9.97 38.28
CA VAL A 315 -9.01 -9.33 37.49
C VAL A 315 -7.74 -9.48 38.31
N LEU A 316 -6.97 -10.54 38.05
CA LEU A 316 -5.60 -10.64 38.54
C LEU A 316 -4.80 -9.51 37.87
N GLU A 317 -4.66 -8.40 38.58
CA GLU A 317 -3.69 -7.37 38.27
C GLU A 317 -2.31 -8.03 38.32
N VAL A 318 -1.79 -8.37 37.14
CA VAL A 318 -0.39 -8.79 37.01
C VAL A 318 0.44 -7.51 37.20
N GLU A 319 0.84 -7.27 38.45
CA GLU A 319 1.86 -6.29 38.79
C GLU A 319 3.13 -6.70 38.03
N LEU A 320 3.48 -5.95 36.98
CA LEU A 320 4.76 -6.12 36.32
C LEU A 320 5.82 -5.62 37.30
N GLU A 321 6.82 -6.45 37.58
CA GLU A 321 8.10 -5.96 38.09
C GLU A 321 8.64 -4.99 37.02
N GLU A 322 8.59 -3.68 37.29
CA GLU A 322 9.06 -2.58 36.42
C GLU A 322 10.60 -2.54 36.30
N ASP A 323 11.28 -3.62 36.66
CA ASP A 323 12.72 -3.73 36.52
C ASP A 323 13.04 -3.83 35.01
N GLU A 324 13.53 -2.71 34.48
CA GLU A 324 14.07 -2.59 33.13
C GLU A 324 15.13 -3.69 32.94
N ASP A 325 14.82 -4.63 32.07
CA ASP A 325 15.63 -5.83 31.85
C ASP A 325 16.73 -5.52 30.84
N GLU A 326 17.84 -5.03 31.36
CA GLU A 326 19.01 -4.61 30.58
C GLU A 326 19.48 -5.72 29.62
N GLU A 327 19.49 -6.98 30.08
CA GLU A 327 19.92 -8.13 29.26
C GLU A 327 19.02 -8.33 28.02
N LEU A 328 17.71 -8.16 28.18
CA LEU A 328 16.76 -8.27 27.07
C LEU A 328 16.84 -7.05 26.14
N GLN A 329 17.14 -5.87 26.66
CA GLN A 329 17.39 -4.69 25.83
C GLN A 329 18.64 -4.88 24.97
N GLU A 330 19.75 -5.35 25.57
CA GLU A 330 20.98 -5.69 24.85
C GLU A 330 20.73 -6.76 23.78
N PHE A 331 19.96 -7.80 24.11
CA PHE A 331 19.60 -8.83 23.15
C PHE A 331 18.73 -8.29 22.01
N ASN A 332 17.76 -7.42 22.31
CA ASN A 332 16.90 -6.80 21.30
C ASN A 332 17.61 -5.76 20.43
N ALA A 333 18.69 -5.17 20.91
CA ALA A 333 19.52 -4.23 20.15
C ALA A 333 20.36 -4.92 19.04
N LEU A 334 20.54 -6.24 19.12
CA LEU A 334 21.19 -7.03 18.08
C LEU A 334 20.35 -7.06 16.81
N SER A 335 21.01 -7.31 15.67
CA SER A 335 20.31 -7.45 14.39
C SER A 335 19.33 -8.63 14.43
N ALA A 336 18.26 -8.58 13.62
CA ALA A 336 17.30 -9.68 13.52
C ALA A 336 17.97 -11.01 13.12
N GLN A 337 19.00 -10.95 12.28
CA GLN A 337 19.78 -12.11 11.85
C GLN A 337 20.59 -12.73 12.99
N GLU A 338 21.29 -11.92 13.80
CA GLU A 338 22.03 -12.42 14.96
C GLU A 338 21.10 -13.04 16.00
N ARG A 339 19.96 -12.40 16.27
CA ARG A 339 18.94 -12.94 17.18
C ARG A 339 18.42 -14.30 16.68
N LEU A 340 18.11 -14.43 15.39
CA LEU A 340 17.72 -15.70 14.77
C LEU A 340 18.82 -16.76 14.92
N SER A 341 20.07 -16.41 14.62
CA SER A 341 21.19 -17.35 14.70
C SER A 341 21.38 -17.92 16.11
N ARG A 342 21.27 -17.09 17.16
CA ARG A 342 21.38 -17.53 18.56
C ARG A 342 20.26 -18.50 18.94
N VAL A 343 19.02 -18.26 18.49
CA VAL A 343 17.90 -19.19 18.74
C VAL A 343 18.10 -20.51 18.00
N VAL A 344 18.54 -20.47 16.73
CA VAL A 344 18.78 -21.68 15.94
C VAL A 344 19.92 -22.53 16.54
N LEU A 345 21.00 -21.89 17.00
CA LEU A 345 22.09 -22.58 17.69
C LEU A 345 21.60 -23.23 19.00
N TYR A 346 20.83 -22.50 19.80
CA TYR A 346 20.23 -23.05 21.02
C TYR A 346 19.35 -24.28 20.76
N LEU A 347 18.51 -24.23 19.72
CA LEU A 347 17.67 -25.36 19.32
C LEU A 347 18.49 -26.59 18.90
N ARG A 348 19.66 -26.39 18.29
CA ARG A 348 20.56 -27.49 17.88
C ARG A 348 21.34 -28.06 19.05
N GLU A 349 21.97 -27.21 19.85
CA GLU A 349 22.82 -27.65 20.96
C GLU A 349 22.00 -28.34 22.05
N LYS A 350 20.85 -27.76 22.41
CA LYS A 350 20.04 -28.28 23.51
C LYS A 350 19.09 -29.39 23.08
N TYR A 351 18.38 -29.20 21.96
CA TYR A 351 17.32 -30.12 21.54
C TYR A 351 17.70 -31.02 20.37
N ARG A 352 18.88 -30.83 19.77
CA ARG A 352 19.27 -31.49 18.51
C ARG A 352 18.20 -31.27 17.43
N TYR A 353 17.63 -30.07 17.42
CA TYR A 353 16.53 -29.70 16.52
C TYR A 353 17.02 -28.75 15.44
N CYS A 354 16.78 -29.09 14.17
CA CYS A 354 17.02 -28.18 13.07
C CYS A 354 15.75 -27.38 12.77
N PHE A 355 15.84 -26.05 12.90
CA PHE A 355 14.76 -25.13 12.56
C PHE A 355 14.35 -25.20 11.07
N TRP A 356 15.32 -25.34 10.16
CA TRP A 356 15.09 -25.36 8.72
C TRP A 356 14.51 -26.69 8.23
N CYS A 357 15.08 -27.83 8.65
CA CYS A 357 14.55 -29.17 8.36
C CYS A 357 13.26 -29.49 9.15
N LYS A 358 13.00 -28.75 10.23
CA LYS A 358 11.90 -28.97 11.20
C LYS A 358 11.91 -30.36 11.84
N TYR A 359 13.10 -30.91 12.05
CA TYR A 359 13.30 -32.28 12.55
C TYR A 359 14.20 -32.30 13.78
N ARG A 360 13.88 -33.19 14.72
CA ARG A 360 14.68 -33.46 15.92
C ARG A 360 15.53 -34.71 15.68
N TYR A 361 16.84 -34.57 15.76
CA TYR A 361 17.81 -35.63 15.53
C TYR A 361 18.18 -36.30 16.85
N GLU A 362 18.59 -37.55 16.75
CA GLU A 362 19.01 -38.34 17.91
C GLU A 362 20.49 -38.12 18.25
N THR A 363 21.33 -37.88 17.24
CA THR A 363 22.77 -37.70 17.37
C THR A 363 23.18 -36.23 17.46
N GLU A 364 24.25 -35.94 18.20
CA GLU A 364 24.80 -34.58 18.36
C GLU A 364 25.41 -34.02 17.08
N GLU A 365 25.95 -34.90 16.24
CA GLU A 365 26.53 -34.53 14.94
C GLU A 365 25.45 -34.23 13.88
N MET A 366 24.16 -34.42 14.21
CA MET A 366 23.03 -34.10 13.33
C MET A 366 23.22 -34.65 11.91
N GLU A 367 23.63 -35.92 11.81
CA GLU A 367 24.00 -36.57 10.55
C GLU A 367 22.88 -36.40 9.49
N GLY A 368 23.19 -35.70 8.40
CA GLY A 368 22.25 -35.41 7.32
C GLY A 368 21.60 -34.03 7.34
N CYS A 369 21.97 -33.13 8.26
CA CYS A 369 21.57 -31.73 8.22
C CYS A 369 22.55 -30.89 7.35
N PRO A 370 22.09 -30.18 6.30
CA PRO A 370 22.95 -29.46 5.35
C PRO A 370 23.84 -28.35 5.93
N GLY A 371 23.40 -27.65 6.96
CA GLY A 371 24.16 -26.54 7.54
C GLY A 371 23.40 -25.83 8.66
N LEU A 372 23.75 -24.59 8.99
CA LEU A 372 23.13 -23.80 10.06
C LEU A 372 22.21 -22.69 9.53
N THR A 373 22.47 -22.24 8.30
CA THR A 373 21.80 -21.09 7.69
C THR A 373 20.64 -21.52 6.80
N GLU A 374 19.77 -20.57 6.44
CA GLU A 374 18.68 -20.81 5.48
C GLU A 374 19.24 -21.28 4.13
N ASP A 375 20.29 -20.60 3.65
CA ASP A 375 20.93 -20.84 2.36
C ASP A 375 21.49 -22.27 2.21
N ASP A 376 21.86 -22.91 3.32
CA ASP A 376 22.34 -24.30 3.29
C ASP A 376 21.22 -25.31 2.97
N HIS A 377 19.95 -24.92 3.11
CA HIS A 377 18.78 -25.78 3.01
C HIS A 377 17.86 -25.46 1.82
N ASP A 378 18.24 -24.52 0.95
CA ASP A 378 17.50 -24.10 -0.25
C ASP A 378 17.63 -25.10 -1.43
#